data_AF-A0A4Q3CHX4-F1
#
_entry.id   AF-A0A4Q3CHX4-F1
#
_cell.length_a   1.000
_cell.length_b   1.000
_cell.length_c   1.000
_cell.angle_alpha   90.00
_cell.angle_beta   90.00
_cell.angle_gamma   90.00
#
_symmetry.space_group_name_H-M   'P 1'
#
loop_
_entity.id
_entity.type
_entity.pdbx_description
1 polymer ?
#
loop_
_entity_poly.entity_id
_entity_poly.type
_entity_poly.pdbx_seq_one_letter_code
_entity_poly.pdbx_strand_id
1 'polypeptide(L)'
;MLEIIALIFLTRRIGGIAIQKGEKPGTWKLYTVLAWFAAEIAGMALGMIMFGAQNLVGLILLGLISAVGGYLLVQAALMKKPDSLDHDIENIGR
;
A
#
# COMPACT_ATOMS: atom_id res chain seq x y z
N MET A 1 -14.56 9.49 -3.47
CA MET A 1 -14.55 10.27 -2.19
C MET A 1 -14.26 9.38 -0.99
N LEU A 2 -14.84 8.17 -0.93
CA LEU A 2 -14.51 7.18 0.08
C LEU A 2 -13.06 6.66 -0.05
N GLU A 3 -12.50 6.61 -1.27
CA GLU A 3 -11.11 6.18 -1.48
C GLU A 3 -10.11 7.09 -0.77
N ILE A 4 -10.34 8.40 -0.74
CA ILE A 4 -9.45 9.36 -0.07
C ILE A 4 -9.49 9.14 1.44
N ILE A 5 -10.66 8.89 2.02
CA ILE A 5 -10.81 8.59 3.45
C ILE A 5 -10.07 7.29 3.79
N ALA A 6 -10.25 6.25 2.96
CA ALA A 6 -9.53 4.98 3.11
C ALA A 6 -8.02 5.19 3.02
N LEU A 7 -7.53 5.95 2.03
CA LEU A 7 -6.12 6.29 1.87
C LEU A 7 -5.55 7.03 3.08
N ILE A 8 -6.27 7.97 3.67
CA ILE A 8 -5.83 8.67 4.89
C ILE A 8 -5.63 7.68 6.04
N PHE A 9 -6.55 6.73 6.23
CA PHE A 9 -6.43 5.72 7.27
C PHE A 9 -5.26 4.76 7.01
N LEU A 10 -5.17 4.26 5.78
CA LEU A 10 -4.16 3.27 5.36
C LEU A 10 -2.74 3.86 5.38
N THR A 11 -2.57 5.10 4.92
CA THR A 11 -1.29 5.81 4.97
C THR A 11 -0.86 6.10 6.41
N ARG A 12 -1.79 6.43 7.31
CA ARG A 12 -1.48 6.55 8.76
C ARG A 12 -0.99 5.22 9.33
N ARG A 13 -1.65 4.10 9.00
CA ARG A 13 -1.25 2.77 9.44
C ARG A 13 0.14 2.38 8.93
N ILE A 14 0.41 2.56 7.64
CA ILE A 14 1.74 2.30 7.05
C ILE A 14 2.81 3.18 7.68
N GLY A 15 2.50 4.45 7.94
CA GLY A 15 3.40 5.33 8.67
C GLY A 15 3.79 4.78 10.04
N GLY A 16 2.83 4.24 10.80
CA GLY A 16 3.10 3.59 12.09
C GLY A 16 4.01 2.36 11.97
N ILE A 17 3.75 1.50 10.99
CA ILE A 17 4.59 0.33 10.72
C ILE A 17 6.00 0.77 10.32
N ALA A 18 6.14 1.83 9.53
CA ALA A 18 7.44 2.33 9.11
C ALA A 18 8.26 2.82 10.31
N ILE A 19 7.65 3.53 11.26
CA ILE A 19 8.31 3.93 12.50
C ILE A 19 8.83 2.71 13.27
N GLN A 20 8.02 1.67 13.44
CA GLN A 20 8.42 0.43 14.14
C GLN A 20 9.62 -0.24 13.45
N LYS A 21 9.63 -0.20 12.11
CA LYS A 21 10.71 -0.72 11.27
C LYS A 21 11.94 0.21 11.17
N GLY A 22 11.96 1.35 11.86
CA GLY A 22 13.06 2.33 11.78
C GLY A 22 13.15 3.09 10.46
N GLU A 23 12.10 3.03 9.65
CA GLU A 23 12.01 3.61 8.32
C GLU A 23 11.36 5.00 8.34
N LYS A 24 11.69 5.85 7.36
CA LYS A 24 11.13 7.20 7.24
C LYS A 24 9.63 7.13 6.86
N PRO A 25 8.70 7.56 7.74
CA PRO A 25 7.27 7.34 7.51
C PRO A 25 6.72 8.10 6.29
N GLY A 26 7.29 9.27 5.98
CA GLY A 26 6.87 10.08 4.83
C GLY A 26 7.05 9.36 3.50
N THR A 27 8.18 8.67 3.33
CA THR A 27 8.50 7.92 2.11
C THR A 27 7.51 6.77 1.89
N TRP A 28 7.21 6.01 2.94
CA TRP A 28 6.28 4.88 2.87
C TRP A 28 4.82 5.30 2.70
N LYS A 29 4.44 6.46 3.25
CA LYS A 29 3.14 7.08 2.96
C LYS A 29 3.02 7.45 1.48
N LEU A 30 4.06 8.07 0.90
CA LEU A 30 4.08 8.42 -0.53
C LEU A 30 3.99 7.16 -1.41
N TYR A 31 4.77 6.12 -1.10
CA TYR A 31 4.70 4.85 -1.84
C TYR A 31 3.32 4.21 -1.78
N THR A 32 2.64 4.29 -0.63
CA THR A 32 1.26 3.79 -0.51
C THR A 32 0.30 4.52 -1.44
N VAL A 33 0.38 5.85 -1.50
CA VAL A 33 -0.46 6.66 -2.40
C VAL A 33 -0.15 6.36 -3.87
N LEU A 34 1.13 6.30 -4.24
CA LEU A 34 1.54 5.98 -5.62
C LEU A 34 1.10 4.57 -6.02
N ALA A 35 1.28 3.59 -5.13
CA ALA A 35 0.88 2.21 -5.38
C ALA A 35 -0.64 2.06 -5.49
N TRP A 36 -1.41 2.83 -4.73
CA TRP A 36 -2.87 2.84 -4.84
C TRP A 36 -3.32 3.28 -6.23
N PHE A 37 -2.88 4.45 -6.68
CA PHE A 37 -3.24 4.96 -8.01
C PHE A 37 -2.71 4.07 -9.15
N ALA A 38 -1.47 3.60 -9.03
CA ALA A 38 -0.90 2.70 -10.03
C ALA A 38 -1.69 1.38 -10.13
N ALA A 39 -2.11 0.84 -8.98
CA ALA A 39 -2.89 -0.38 -8.95
C ALA A 39 -4.31 -0.15 -9.50
N GLU A 40 -4.98 0.96 -9.18
CA GLU A 40 -6.28 1.30 -9.78
C GLU A 40 -6.23 1.33 -11.31
N ILE A 41 -5.21 1.98 -11.87
CA ILE A 41 -5.00 2.06 -13.33
C ILE A 41 -4.77 0.65 -13.90
N ALA A 42 -3.90 -0.14 -13.26
CA ALA A 42 -3.62 -1.50 -13.68
C ALA A 42 -4.87 -2.40 -13.60
N GLY A 43 -5.66 -2.29 -12.53
CA GLY A 43 -6.90 -3.03 -12.34
C GLY A 43 -7.97 -2.65 -13.37
N MET A 44 -8.11 -1.36 -13.69
CA MET A 44 -9.00 -0.93 -14.77
C MET A 44 -8.55 -1.45 -16.13
N ALA A 45 -7.26 -1.40 -16.43
CA ALA A 45 -6.70 -1.94 -17.68
C ALA A 45 -6.95 -3.45 -17.79
N LEU A 46 -6.66 -4.21 -16.73
CA LEU A 46 -6.94 -5.65 -16.67
C LEU A 46 -8.43 -5.94 -16.80
N GLY A 47 -9.28 -5.16 -16.15
CA GLY A 47 -10.73 -5.30 -16.24
C GLY A 47 -11.26 -5.08 -17.64
N MET A 48 -10.72 -4.09 -18.36
CA MET A 48 -11.10 -3.84 -19.76
C MET A 48 -10.71 -5.01 -20.66
N ILE A 49 -9.55 -5.64 -20.40
CA ILE A 49 -9.11 -6.82 -21.14
C ILE A 49 -10.01 -8.03 -20.84
N MET A 50 -10.40 -8.23 -19.57
CA MET A 50 -11.17 -9.40 -19.13
C MET A 50 -12.67 -9.32 -19.46
N PHE A 51 -13.28 -8.16 -19.28
CA PHE A 51 -14.74 -7.98 -19.33
C PHE A 51 -15.22 -7.02 -20.41
N GLY A 52 -14.30 -6.31 -21.09
CA GLY A 52 -14.62 -5.24 -22.02
C GLY A 52 -15.12 -3.97 -21.33
N ALA A 53 -15.25 -2.88 -22.10
CA ALA A 53 -15.68 -1.57 -21.59
C ALA A 53 -17.17 -1.51 -21.18
N GLN A 54 -17.96 -2.52 -21.55
CA GLN A 54 -19.41 -2.56 -21.34
C GLN A 54 -19.77 -2.91 -19.88
N ASN A 55 -18.88 -3.64 -19.18
CA ASN A 55 -19.13 -4.08 -17.80
C ASN A 55 -18.60 -3.08 -16.77
N LEU A 56 -19.24 -1.91 -16.70
CA LEU A 56 -18.82 -0.81 -15.83
C LEU A 56 -18.69 -1.23 -14.35
N VAL A 57 -19.61 -2.05 -13.85
CA VAL A 57 -19.60 -2.53 -12.46
C VAL A 57 -18.36 -3.40 -12.21
N GLY A 58 -18.06 -4.34 -13.12
CA GLY A 58 -16.88 -5.19 -13.02
C GLY A 58 -15.57 -4.38 -13.04
N LEU A 59 -15.49 -3.35 -13.88
CA LEU A 59 -14.34 -2.46 -13.96
C LEU A 59 -14.10 -1.68 -12.67
N ILE A 60 -15.16 -1.09 -12.10
CA ILE A 60 -15.08 -0.35 -10.84
C ILE A 60 -14.65 -1.27 -9.70
N LEU A 61 -15.26 -2.45 -9.58
CA LEU A 61 -14.92 -3.41 -8.52
C LEU A 61 -13.48 -3.92 -8.64
N LEU A 62 -13.03 -4.25 -9.84
CA LEU A 62 -11.66 -4.71 -10.06
C LEU A 62 -10.64 -3.60 -9.79
N GLY A 63 -10.94 -2.36 -10.22
CA GLY A 63 -10.15 -1.18 -9.87
C GLY A 63 -10.02 -1.02 -8.34
N LEU A 64 -11.12 -1.10 -7.62
CA LEU A 64 -11.12 -0.95 -6.16
C LEU A 64 -10.33 -2.07 -5.45
N ILE A 65 -10.52 -3.32 -5.86
CA ILE A 65 -9.79 -4.47 -5.30
C ILE A 65 -8.29 -4.35 -5.60
N SER A 66 -7.94 -3.93 -6.82
CA SER A 66 -6.54 -3.72 -7.20
C SER A 66 -5.87 -2.63 -6.37
N ALA A 67 -6.57 -1.53 -6.07
CA ALA A 67 -6.09 -0.44 -5.22
C ALA A 67 -5.70 -0.94 -3.81
N VAL A 68 -6.58 -1.74 -3.21
CA VAL A 68 -6.32 -2.43 -1.93
C VAL A 68 -5.13 -3.38 -2.07
N GLY A 69 -5.03 -4.10 -3.19
CA GLY A 69 -3.86 -4.92 -3.52
C GLY A 69 -2.55 -4.11 -3.55
N GLY A 70 -2.55 -2.92 -4.15
CA GLY A 70 -1.41 -2.01 -4.15
C GLY A 70 -0.96 -1.62 -2.74
N TYR A 71 -1.91 -1.30 -1.85
CA TYR A 71 -1.63 -1.09 -0.43
C TYR A 71 -1.01 -2.33 0.24
N LEU A 72 -1.57 -3.52 0.00
CA LEU A 72 -1.08 -4.77 0.60
C LEU A 72 0.34 -5.12 0.13
N LEU A 73 0.69 -4.82 -1.13
CA LEU A 73 2.04 -4.99 -1.64
C LEU A 73 3.04 -4.09 -0.91
N VAL A 74 2.69 -2.81 -0.71
CA VAL A 74 3.54 -1.88 0.05
C VAL A 74 3.67 -2.34 1.50
N GLN A 75 2.57 -2.80 2.12
CA GLN A 75 2.58 -3.34 3.47
C GLN A 75 3.51 -4.56 3.58
N ALA A 76 3.39 -5.52 2.66
CA ALA A 76 4.22 -6.72 2.64
C ALA A 76 5.70 -6.39 2.41
N ALA A 77 6.00 -5.43 1.54
CA ALA A 77 7.36 -4.96 1.31
C ALA A 77 7.98 -4.31 2.55
N LEU A 78 7.20 -3.51 3.29
CA LEU A 78 7.63 -2.88 4.53
C LEU A 78 7.81 -3.90 5.66
N MET A 79 6.91 -4.86 5.78
CA MET A 79 6.97 -5.89 6.83
C MET A 79 8.18 -6.83 6.68
N LYS A 80 8.70 -7.00 5.45
CA LYS A 80 9.92 -7.77 5.20
C LYS A 80 11.20 -7.10 5.71
N LYS A 81 11.16 -5.82 6.06
CA LYS A 81 12.32 -5.13 6.64
C LYS A 81 12.54 -5.56 8.10
N PRO A 82 13.81 -5.62 8.55
CA PRO A 82 14.13 -5.95 9.94
C PRO A 82 13.51 -4.92 10.88
N ASP A 83 13.15 -5.36 12.09
CA ASP A 83 12.65 -4.46 13.13
C ASP A 83 13.80 -3.64 13.71
N SER A 84 13.58 -2.34 13.94
CA SER A 84 14.61 -1.47 14.49
C SER A 84 15.03 -1.86 15.91
N LEU A 85 14.15 -2.53 16.65
CA LEU A 85 14.37 -2.99 18.02
C LEU A 85 15.44 -4.11 18.12
N ASP A 86 15.72 -4.85 17.03
CA ASP A 86 16.79 -5.86 17.04
C ASP A 86 18.18 -5.22 17.13
N HIS A 87 18.37 -4.02 16.57
CA HIS A 87 19.67 -3.34 16.56
C HIS A 87 20.05 -2.70 17.91
N ASP A 88 19.07 -2.43 18.79
CA ASP A 88 19.34 -1.91 20.13
C ASP A 88 19.92 -3.02 21.03
N ILE A 89 19.46 -4.27 20.88
CA ILE A 89 19.96 -5.40 21.68
C ILE A 89 21.43 -5.74 21.33
N GLU A 90 21.81 -5.64 20.06
CA GLU A 90 23.19 -5.92 19.60
C GLU A 90 24.23 -4.90 20.12
N ASN A 91 23.79 -3.72 20.60
CA ASN A 91 24.68 -2.65 21.07
C ASN A 91 24.77 -2.52 22.60
N ILE A 92 24.10 -3.38 23.39
CA ILE A 92 24.14 -3.31 24.87
C ILE A 92 25.50 -3.71 25.47
N GLY A 93 26.44 -4.22 24.66
CA GLY A 93 27.76 -4.72 25.12
C GLY A 93 28.99 -4.09 24.48
N ARG A 94 28.87 -2.97 23.76
CA ARG A 94 30.01 -2.16 23.25
C ARG A 94 30.18 -0.90 24.09
#